data_AF-A0A0P9CXF9-F1
#
_entry.id   AF-A0A0P9CXF9-F1
#
_cell.length_a   1.000
_cell.length_b   1.000
_cell.length_c   1.000
_cell.angle_alpha   90.00
_cell.angle_beta   90.00
_cell.angle_gamma   90.00
#
_symmetry.space_group_name_H-M   'P 1'
#
loop_
_entity.id
_entity.type
_entity.pdbx_description
1 polymer ?
#
loop_
_entity_poly.entity_id
_entity_poly.type
_entity_poly.pdbx_seq_one_letter_code
_entity_poly.pdbx_strand_id
1 'polypeptide(L)'
;FPNPAQYIREVARVLRPGGQFVLDDNMAPEDDALDAFMNRFEQWRDPSHVRACRLSEWQGWIEAAGMEVVHADPLRSKSFGFAPWVERLPMPPGERERFEAWLRSAPEECRAAFGLRVLNGEIEAIATMYAIVLARKAGMGREGERE
;
A
#
# COMPACT_ATOMS: atom_id res chain seq x y z
N PHE A 1 6.72 -0.39 -6.69
CA PHE A 1 7.88 -0.96 -7.44
C PHE A 1 7.41 -2.02 -8.42
N PRO A 2 8.02 -2.17 -9.61
CA PRO A 2 7.65 -3.23 -10.57
C PRO A 2 7.97 -4.65 -10.07
N ASN A 3 9.00 -4.81 -9.22
CA ASN A 3 9.38 -6.10 -8.62
C ASN A 3 9.61 -5.97 -7.10
N PRO A 4 8.53 -5.91 -6.28
CA PRO A 4 8.65 -5.73 -4.83
C PRO A 4 9.50 -6.80 -4.13
N ALA A 5 9.37 -8.08 -4.51
CA ALA A 5 10.18 -9.16 -3.94
C ALA A 5 11.69 -8.97 -4.21
N GLN A 6 12.06 -8.46 -5.40
CA GLN A 6 13.47 -8.17 -5.71
C GLN A 6 13.98 -6.99 -4.88
N TYR A 7 13.16 -5.95 -4.72
CA TYR A 7 13.47 -4.81 -3.85
C TYR A 7 13.77 -5.29 -2.41
N ILE A 8 12.92 -6.15 -1.84
CA ILE A 8 13.13 -6.67 -0.48
C ILE A 8 14.39 -7.53 -0.36
N ARG A 9 14.71 -8.35 -1.37
CA ARG A 9 15.98 -9.09 -1.39
C ARG A 9 17.19 -8.16 -1.37
N GLU A 10 17.14 -7.06 -2.11
CA GLU A 10 18.23 -6.07 -2.11
C GLU A 10 18.33 -5.33 -0.78
N VAL A 11 17.19 -4.97 -0.15
CA VAL A 11 17.16 -4.41 1.21
C VAL A 11 17.85 -5.35 2.19
N ALA A 12 17.48 -6.63 2.20
CA ALA A 12 18.11 -7.63 3.05
C ALA A 12 19.62 -7.76 2.77
N ARG A 13 20.04 -7.73 1.49
CA ARG A 13 21.45 -7.83 1.10
C ARG A 13 22.28 -6.67 1.65
N VAL A 14 21.80 -5.44 1.53
CA VAL A 14 22.57 -4.23 1.90
C VAL A 14 22.51 -3.89 3.38
N LEU A 15 21.49 -4.37 4.11
CA LEU A 15 21.42 -4.18 5.55
C LEU A 15 22.59 -4.88 6.27
N ARG A 16 23.17 -4.18 7.23
CA ARG A 16 24.13 -4.78 8.18
C ARG A 16 23.43 -5.85 9.01
N PRO A 17 24.13 -6.90 9.48
CA PRO A 17 23.59 -7.82 10.47
C PRO A 17 23.03 -7.05 11.68
N GLY A 18 21.84 -7.42 12.15
CA GLY A 18 21.11 -6.71 13.22
C GLY A 18 20.44 -5.39 12.79
N GLY A 19 20.62 -4.96 11.54
CA GLY A 19 20.02 -3.75 10.99
C GLY A 19 18.50 -3.84 10.87
N GLN A 20 17.83 -2.68 10.87
CA GLN A 20 16.38 -2.57 10.78
C GLN A 20 15.94 -1.99 9.44
N PHE A 21 14.78 -2.45 8.98
CA PHE A 21 14.07 -1.96 7.82
C PHE A 21 12.69 -1.47 8.24
N VAL A 22 12.31 -0.26 7.82
CA VAL A 22 10.95 0.26 8.00
C VAL A 22 10.35 0.45 6.61
N LEU A 23 9.22 -0.19 6.37
CA LEU A 23 8.38 0.01 5.20
C LEU A 23 7.14 0.79 5.63
N ASP A 24 6.89 1.94 5.00
CA ASP A 24 5.65 2.70 5.07
C ASP A 24 5.12 2.85 3.65
N ASP A 25 3.96 2.27 3.39
CA ASP A 25 3.34 2.29 2.07
C ASP A 25 1.81 2.26 2.17
N ASN A 26 1.16 2.70 1.11
CA ASN A 26 -0.25 2.36 0.90
C ASN A 26 -0.34 0.86 0.61
N MET A 27 -1.26 0.18 1.28
CA MET A 27 -1.44 -1.27 1.15
C MET A 27 -2.89 -1.61 0.87
N ALA A 28 -3.09 -2.59 0.00
CA ALA A 28 -4.42 -3.08 -0.35
C ALA A 28 -5.00 -3.93 0.80
N PRO A 29 -6.33 -3.93 0.99
CA PRO A 29 -6.99 -4.92 1.84
C PRO A 29 -6.71 -6.36 1.37
N GLU A 30 -6.84 -7.32 2.28
CA GLU A 30 -6.68 -8.74 1.95
C GLU A 30 -7.83 -9.29 1.08
N ASP A 31 -8.98 -8.62 1.08
CA ASP A 31 -10.11 -8.95 0.21
C ASP A 31 -9.80 -8.62 -1.26
N ASP A 32 -9.95 -9.60 -2.14
CA ASP A 32 -9.58 -9.49 -3.56
C ASP A 32 -10.36 -8.39 -4.30
N ALA A 33 -11.64 -8.18 -3.97
CA ALA A 33 -12.46 -7.17 -4.64
C ALA A 33 -12.05 -5.76 -4.21
N LEU A 34 -11.78 -5.57 -2.92
CA LEU A 34 -11.31 -4.30 -2.39
C LEU A 34 -9.88 -3.97 -2.87
N ASP A 35 -9.00 -4.96 -2.94
CA ASP A 35 -7.66 -4.83 -3.52
C ASP A 35 -7.74 -4.36 -4.98
N ALA A 36 -8.50 -5.08 -5.81
CA ALA A 36 -8.65 -4.74 -7.22
C ALA A 36 -9.24 -3.34 -7.41
N PHE A 37 -10.22 -2.96 -6.58
CA PHE A 37 -10.81 -1.62 -6.61
C PHE A 37 -9.80 -0.53 -6.26
N MET A 38 -9.06 -0.68 -5.16
CA MET A 38 -8.06 0.28 -4.73
C MET A 38 -6.98 0.49 -5.78
N ASN A 39 -6.40 -0.62 -6.25
CA ASN A 39 -5.35 -0.57 -7.26
C ASN A 39 -5.82 0.05 -8.57
N ARG A 40 -7.07 -0.19 -8.96
CA ARG A 40 -7.65 0.43 -10.15
C ARG A 40 -7.78 1.94 -10.00
N PHE A 41 -8.26 2.45 -8.87
CA PHE A 41 -8.44 3.89 -8.73
C PHE A 41 -7.12 4.64 -8.55
N GLU A 42 -6.15 4.04 -7.85
CA GLU A 42 -4.80 4.60 -7.74
C GLU A 42 -4.11 4.62 -9.11
N GLN A 43 -4.22 3.55 -9.90
CA GLN A 43 -3.65 3.51 -11.25
C GLN A 43 -4.31 4.47 -12.24
N TRP A 44 -5.63 4.63 -12.15
CA TRP A 44 -6.33 5.61 -13.00
C TRP A 44 -5.88 7.04 -12.65
N ARG A 45 -5.70 7.33 -11.36
CA ARG A 45 -5.19 8.63 -10.90
C ARG A 45 -3.72 8.86 -11.22
N ASP A 46 -2.89 7.85 -11.03
CA ASP A 46 -1.45 7.87 -11.25
C ASP A 46 -1.05 6.72 -12.20
N PRO A 47 -0.81 7.00 -13.49
CA PRO A 47 -0.39 5.98 -14.45
C PRO A 47 0.93 5.28 -14.09
N SER A 48 1.74 5.86 -13.19
CA SER A 48 2.98 5.24 -12.70
C SER A 48 2.75 4.24 -11.57
N HIS A 49 1.54 4.20 -11.00
CA HIS A 49 1.17 3.23 -9.97
C HIS A 49 1.24 1.82 -10.54
N VAL A 50 2.11 1.01 -9.94
CA VAL A 50 2.23 -0.40 -10.29
C VAL A 50 1.19 -1.20 -9.50
N ARG A 51 1.31 -1.19 -8.17
CA ARG A 51 0.46 -1.94 -7.24
C ARG A 51 0.72 -1.49 -5.81
N ALA A 52 -0.33 -1.24 -5.05
CA ALA A 52 -0.35 -1.30 -3.60
C ALA A 52 -0.52 -2.78 -3.22
N CYS A 53 0.54 -3.39 -2.72
CA CYS A 53 0.52 -4.80 -2.33
C CYS A 53 -0.19 -4.96 -0.98
N ARG A 54 -0.67 -6.17 -0.68
CA ARG A 54 -1.26 -6.50 0.61
C ARG A 54 -0.21 -6.51 1.71
N LEU A 55 -0.65 -6.34 2.96
CA LEU A 55 0.24 -6.45 4.10
C LEU A 55 0.85 -7.86 4.19
N SER A 56 0.03 -8.89 3.94
CA SER A 56 0.47 -10.29 3.90
C SER A 56 1.55 -10.55 2.84
N GLU A 57 1.43 -9.95 1.65
CA GLU A 57 2.41 -10.05 0.56
C GLU A 57 3.76 -9.45 0.99
N TRP A 58 3.73 -8.26 1.62
CA TRP A 58 4.93 -7.60 2.11
C TRP A 58 5.63 -8.40 3.21
N GLN A 59 4.89 -8.90 4.20
CA GLN A 59 5.44 -9.75 5.26
C GLN A 59 6.07 -11.01 4.68
N GLY A 60 5.37 -11.68 3.74
CA GLY A 60 5.89 -12.87 3.08
C GLY A 60 7.21 -12.64 2.32
N TRP A 61 7.33 -11.52 1.60
CA TRP A 61 8.60 -11.19 0.92
C TRP A 61 9.73 -10.84 1.89
N ILE A 62 9.43 -10.17 3.00
CA ILE A 62 10.39 -9.82 4.05
C ILE A 62 10.97 -11.09 4.69
N GLU A 63 10.09 -12.01 5.10
CA GLU A 63 10.48 -13.29 5.70
C GLU A 63 11.24 -14.18 4.73
N ALA A 64 10.78 -14.26 3.47
CA ALA A 64 11.47 -15.01 2.42
C ALA A 64 12.88 -14.45 2.10
N ALA A 65 13.15 -13.19 2.41
CA ALA A 65 14.48 -12.58 2.28
C ALA A 65 15.38 -12.78 3.52
N GLY A 66 14.92 -13.53 4.53
CA GLY A 66 15.69 -13.85 5.73
C GLY A 66 15.70 -12.73 6.78
N MET A 67 14.74 -11.80 6.72
CA MET A 67 14.50 -10.82 7.77
C MET A 67 13.31 -11.24 8.63
N GLU A 68 13.32 -10.86 9.90
CA GLU A 68 12.21 -11.08 10.85
C GLU A 68 11.28 -9.87 10.84
N VAL A 69 9.98 -10.05 10.65
CA VAL A 69 8.98 -9.00 10.89
C VAL A 69 8.80 -8.85 12.39
N VAL A 70 9.28 -7.74 12.97
CA VAL A 70 9.22 -7.50 14.42
C VAL A 70 7.98 -6.73 14.83
N HIS A 71 7.40 -5.97 13.91
CA HIS A 71 6.14 -5.24 14.11
C HIS A 71 5.46 -5.00 12.76
N ALA A 72 4.14 -5.08 12.74
CA ALA A 72 3.33 -4.64 11.62
C ALA A 72 2.09 -3.94 12.17
N ASP A 73 1.85 -2.72 11.73
CA ASP A 73 0.60 -2.07 12.02
C ASP A 73 -0.55 -2.83 11.33
N PRO A 74 -1.68 -3.05 12.01
CA PRO A 74 -2.91 -3.36 11.30
C PRO A 74 -3.25 -2.24 10.31
N LEU A 75 -3.82 -2.62 9.18
CA LEU A 75 -4.15 -1.69 8.11
C LEU A 75 -5.01 -0.52 8.62
N ARG A 76 -4.64 0.71 8.25
CA ARG A 76 -5.29 1.96 8.68
C ARG A 76 -5.82 2.73 7.49
N SER A 77 -7.00 3.33 7.66
CA SER A 77 -7.59 4.21 6.65
C SER A 77 -7.01 5.62 6.78
N LYS A 78 -6.73 6.24 5.63
CA LYS A 78 -6.27 7.62 5.49
C LYS A 78 -7.22 8.37 4.57
N SER A 79 -8.05 9.23 5.14
CA SER A 79 -9.07 10.00 4.41
C SER A 79 -8.50 11.28 3.81
N PHE A 80 -8.96 11.61 2.61
CA PHE A 80 -8.61 12.80 1.87
C PHE A 80 -9.87 13.52 1.39
N GLY A 81 -9.82 14.85 1.31
CA GLY A 81 -10.73 15.59 0.44
C GLY A 81 -10.48 15.20 -1.00
N PHE A 82 -11.53 14.85 -1.74
CA PHE A 82 -11.39 14.26 -3.07
C PHE A 82 -10.75 15.23 -4.08
N ALA A 83 -11.26 16.47 -4.17
CA ALA A 83 -10.71 17.49 -5.08
C ALA A 83 -9.19 17.73 -4.90
N PRO A 84 -8.67 18.04 -3.69
CA PRO A 84 -7.23 18.23 -3.52
C PRO A 84 -6.43 16.93 -3.62
N TRP A 85 -7.05 15.75 -3.55
CA TRP A 85 -6.37 14.47 -3.78
C TRP A 85 -6.21 14.19 -5.27
N VAL A 86 -7.28 14.36 -6.06
CA VAL A 86 -7.27 14.10 -7.50
C VAL A 86 -6.45 15.16 -8.25
N GLU A 87 -6.42 16.40 -7.78
CA GLU A 87 -5.69 17.51 -8.43
C GLU A 87 -4.17 17.47 -8.21
N ARG A 88 -3.66 16.62 -7.30
CA ARG A 88 -2.21 16.44 -7.12
C ARG A 88 -1.52 15.88 -8.35
N LEU A 89 -2.24 15.13 -9.18
CA LEU A 89 -1.72 14.56 -10.41
C LEU A 89 -2.62 14.98 -11.57
N PRO A 90 -2.08 15.60 -12.62
CA PRO A 90 -2.89 16.04 -13.74
C PRO A 90 -3.46 14.82 -14.48
N MET A 91 -4.77 14.82 -14.69
CA MET A 91 -5.43 13.87 -15.57
C MET A 91 -5.57 14.46 -16.98
N PRO A 92 -5.51 13.63 -18.03
CA PRO A 92 -5.87 14.08 -19.38
C PRO A 92 -7.30 14.66 -19.43
N PRO A 93 -7.59 15.58 -20.37
CA PRO A 93 -8.93 16.12 -20.55
C PRO A 93 -9.98 15.01 -20.72
N GLY A 94 -11.12 15.13 -20.04
CA GLY A 94 -12.22 14.17 -20.05
C GLY A 94 -12.02 12.91 -19.18
N GLU A 95 -10.79 12.57 -18.78
CA GLU A 95 -10.55 11.41 -17.92
C GLU A 95 -11.05 11.62 -16.49
N ARG A 96 -11.00 12.85 -15.97
CA ARG A 96 -11.52 13.18 -14.64
C ARG A 96 -13.01 12.85 -14.52
N GLU A 97 -13.81 13.26 -15.50
CA GLU A 97 -15.27 13.03 -15.51
C GLU A 97 -15.59 11.52 -15.55
N ARG A 98 -14.86 10.75 -16.38
CA ARG A 98 -15.01 9.30 -16.48
C ARG A 98 -14.60 8.59 -15.18
N PHE A 99 -13.50 9.03 -14.58
CA PHE A 99 -13.01 8.50 -13.33
C PHE A 99 -13.99 8.75 -12.18
N GLU A 100 -14.50 9.97 -12.05
CA GLU A 100 -15.50 10.30 -11.03
C GLU A 100 -16.83 9.58 -11.27
N ALA A 101 -17.28 9.44 -12.53
CA ALA A 101 -18.47 8.64 -12.85
C ALA A 101 -18.29 7.17 -12.45
N TRP A 102 -17.11 6.60 -12.69
CA TRP A 102 -16.78 5.24 -12.28
C TRP A 102 -16.76 5.09 -10.74
N LEU A 103 -16.13 6.02 -10.02
CA LEU A 103 -16.17 6.05 -8.55
C LEU A 103 -17.61 6.20 -8.03
N ARG A 104 -18.43 7.07 -8.63
CA ARG A 104 -19.86 7.22 -8.31
C ARG A 104 -20.68 5.98 -8.61
N SER A 105 -20.14 4.99 -9.32
CA SER A 105 -20.78 3.69 -9.57
C SER A 105 -20.21 2.55 -8.71
N ALA A 106 -19.29 2.84 -7.79
CA ALA A 106 -18.65 1.83 -6.95
C ALA A 106 -19.68 1.00 -6.15
N PRO A 107 -19.44 -0.30 -5.96
CA PRO A 107 -20.22 -1.15 -5.04
C PRO A 107 -20.20 -0.60 -3.61
N GLU A 108 -21.24 -0.91 -2.83
CA GLU A 108 -21.40 -0.37 -1.47
C GLU A 108 -20.24 -0.78 -0.55
N GLU A 109 -19.74 -2.01 -0.70
CA GLU A 109 -18.62 -2.52 0.08
C GLU A 109 -17.33 -1.73 -0.19
N CYS A 110 -17.11 -1.36 -1.46
CA CYS A 110 -15.97 -0.51 -1.86
C CYS A 110 -16.14 0.91 -1.32
N ARG A 111 -17.35 1.46 -1.35
CA ARG A 111 -17.63 2.80 -0.80
C ARG A 111 -17.35 2.85 0.69
N ALA A 112 -17.85 1.87 1.42
CA ALA A 112 -17.66 1.75 2.85
C ALA A 112 -16.17 1.58 3.20
N ALA A 113 -15.46 0.67 2.51
CA ALA A 113 -14.05 0.40 2.77
C ALA A 113 -13.15 1.62 2.50
N PHE A 114 -13.39 2.35 1.40
CA PHE A 114 -12.55 3.48 0.98
C PHE A 114 -13.16 4.83 1.32
N GLY A 115 -14.09 4.89 2.28
CA GLY A 115 -14.68 6.14 2.76
C GLY A 115 -15.22 7.04 1.64
N LEU A 116 -15.72 6.44 0.55
CA LEU A 116 -16.16 7.18 -0.63
C LEU A 116 -17.48 7.87 -0.32
N ARG A 117 -17.41 9.18 -0.08
CA ARG A 117 -18.56 9.98 0.32
C ARG A 117 -19.01 10.86 -0.83
N VAL A 118 -20.27 10.69 -1.24
CA VAL A 118 -20.90 11.49 -2.30
C VAL A 118 -22.00 12.35 -1.68
N LEU A 119 -21.97 13.66 -1.90
CA LEU A 119 -22.99 14.60 -1.47
C LEU A 119 -23.43 15.45 -2.66
N ASN A 120 -24.75 15.58 -2.87
CA ASN A 120 -25.32 16.34 -3.99
C ASN A 120 -24.77 15.95 -5.37
N GLY A 121 -24.39 14.69 -5.56
CA GLY A 121 -23.80 14.18 -6.80
C GLY A 121 -22.29 14.39 -6.92
N GLU A 122 -21.63 15.05 -5.98
CA GLU A 122 -20.19 15.30 -5.98
C GLU A 122 -19.45 14.39 -5.00
N ILE A 123 -18.26 13.90 -5.38
CA ILE A 123 -17.41 13.12 -4.50
C ILE A 123 -16.67 14.10 -3.57
N GLU A 124 -16.90 14.00 -2.26
CA GLU A 124 -16.26 14.88 -1.29
C GLU A 124 -15.02 14.27 -0.65
N ALA A 125 -15.02 12.95 -0.44
CA ALA A 125 -13.94 12.25 0.24
C ALA A 125 -13.69 10.88 -0.36
N ILE A 126 -12.43 10.46 -0.26
CA ILE A 126 -11.95 9.12 -0.56
C ILE A 126 -10.83 8.80 0.43
N ALA A 127 -10.62 7.52 0.72
CA ALA A 127 -9.54 7.06 1.56
C ALA A 127 -8.70 6.01 0.83
N THR A 128 -7.40 6.04 1.11
CA THR A 128 -6.52 4.89 0.89
C THR A 128 -6.31 4.18 2.21
N MET A 129 -5.63 3.04 2.15
CA MET A 129 -5.16 2.37 3.34
C MET A 129 -3.65 2.26 3.35
N TYR A 130 -3.05 2.31 4.53
CA TYR A 130 -1.61 2.24 4.74
C TYR A 130 -1.29 1.41 5.99
N ALA A 131 -0.06 0.91 6.05
CA ALA A 131 0.49 0.29 7.24
C ALA A 131 2.00 0.50 7.29
N ILE A 132 2.55 0.44 8.51
CA ILE A 132 3.99 0.48 8.75
C ILE A 132 4.45 -0.91 9.19
N VAL A 133 5.49 -1.44 8.54
CA VAL A 133 6.12 -2.71 8.88
C VAL A 133 7.57 -2.44 9.30
N LEU A 134 7.94 -2.93 10.47
CA LEU A 134 9.33 -2.94 10.94
C LEU A 134 9.85 -4.38 10.85
N ALA A 135 10.98 -4.53 10.17
CA ALA A 135 11.70 -5.79 10.07
C ALA A 135 13.14 -5.65 10.55
N ARG A 136 13.75 -6.77 10.93
CA ARG A 136 15.14 -6.85 11.39
C ARG A 136 15.88 -7.95 10.65
N LYS A 137 17.08 -7.64 10.16
CA LYS A 137 18.01 -8.66 9.67
C LYS A 137 18.66 -9.36 10.85
N ALA A 138 18.75 -10.68 10.82
CA ALA A 138 19.43 -11.45 11.86
C ALA A 138 20.84 -10.89 12.13
N GLY A 139 21.23 -10.83 13.40
CA GLY A 139 22.60 -10.53 13.80
C GLY A 139 23.52 -11.68 13.40
N MET A 140 24.81 -11.42 13.20
CA MET A 140 25.80 -12.51 13.26
C MET A 140 25.69 -13.10 14.67
N GLY A 141 25.22 -14.34 14.77
CA GLY A 141 25.32 -15.09 16.02
C GLY A 141 26.77 -15.06 16.48
N ARG A 142 27.00 -14.85 17.79
CA ARG A 142 28.29 -15.19 18.38
C ARG A 142 28.41 -16.71 18.29
N GLU A 143 29.00 -17.21 17.20
CA GLU A 143 29.55 -18.57 17.19
C GLU A 143 30.74 -18.58 18.16
N GLY A 144 30.58 -19.28 19.28
CA GLY A 144 31.69 -19.66 20.16
C GLY A 144 31.75 -18.93 21.50
N GLU A 145 30.87 -19.29 22.43
CA GLU A 145 31.17 -19.36 23.88
C GLU A 145 30.24 -20.45 24.44
N ARG A 146 30.60 -21.71 24.18
CA ARG A 146 30.23 -22.82 25.06
C ARG A 146 31.53 -23.32 25.67
N GLU A 147 31.46 -23.44 26.98
CA GLU A 147 32.48 -23.80 27.99
C GLU A 147 33.50 -24.86 27.58
#